data_AF-A0A4U2DQC1-F1
#
_entry.id   AF-A0A4U2DQC1-F1
#
_cell.length_a   1.000
_cell.length_b   1.000
_cell.length_c   1.000
_cell.angle_alpha   90.00
_cell.angle_beta   90.00
_cell.angle_gamma   90.00
#
_symmetry.space_group_name_H-M   'P 1'
#
loop_
_entity.id
_entity.type
_entity.pdbx_description
1 polymer ?
#
loop_
_entity_poly.entity_id
_entity_poly.type
_entity_poly.pdbx_seq_one_letter_code
_entity_poly.pdbx_strand_id
1 'polypeptide(L)'
;NEWLGVYERIIRCCKENGVAPNVVGNPMNMRHLVTTISSGLGISIAPRCIKFIADDSCVCRPINQIDIQLPLTAYFRKHNKNRIVDEFISHTITESTKIQTML
;
A
#
# COMPACT_ATOMS: atom_id res chain seq x y z
N ASN A 1 9.57 -10.46 -3.25
CA ASN A 1 9.39 -9.01 -3.09
C ASN A 1 7.92 -8.71 -3.32
N GLU A 2 7.13 -8.46 -2.27
CA GLU A 2 5.66 -8.35 -2.33
C GLU A 2 5.20 -7.26 -3.32
N TRP A 3 5.96 -6.16 -3.42
CA TRP A 3 5.68 -5.06 -4.33
C TRP A 3 5.80 -5.43 -5.82
N LEU A 4 6.65 -6.39 -6.17
CA LEU A 4 6.74 -6.89 -7.53
C LEU A 4 5.44 -7.62 -7.92
N GLY A 5 4.88 -8.42 -7.00
CA GLY A 5 3.61 -9.11 -7.23
C GLY A 5 2.44 -8.13 -7.37
N VAL A 6 2.44 -7.02 -6.61
CA VAL A 6 1.45 -5.94 -6.77
C VAL A 6 1.57 -5.31 -8.16
N TYR A 7 2.77 -4.95 -8.58
CA TYR A 7 3.03 -4.37 -9.89
C TYR A 7 2.56 -5.30 -11.02
N GLU A 8 2.93 -6.58 -10.99
CA GLU A 8 2.53 -7.56 -12.00
C GLU A 8 1.00 -7.70 -12.09
N ARG A 9 0.32 -7.72 -10.95
CA ARG A 9 -1.15 -7.78 -10.90
C ARG A 9 -1.80 -6.53 -11.49
N ILE A 10 -1.26 -5.33 -11.22
CA ILE A 10 -1.74 -4.08 -11.81
C ILE A 10 -1.56 -4.11 -13.33
N ILE A 11 -0.36 -4.44 -13.82
CA ILE A 11 -0.07 -4.51 -15.26
C ILE A 11 -0.96 -5.56 -15.95
N ARG A 12 -1.16 -6.72 -15.32
CA ARG A 12 -2.04 -7.76 -15.82
C ARG A 12 -3.48 -7.27 -15.92
N CYS A 13 -4.01 -6.62 -14.89
CA CYS A 13 -5.35 -6.05 -14.92
C CYS A 13 -5.51 -5.03 -16.06
N CYS A 14 -4.53 -4.13 -16.26
CA CYS A 14 -4.57 -3.21 -17.40
C CYS A 14 -4.63 -3.96 -18.73
N LYS A 15 -3.76 -4.97 -18.93
CA LYS A 15 -3.71 -5.76 -20.17
C LYS A 15 -5.00 -6.52 -20.44
N GLU A 16 -5.58 -7.14 -19.41
CA GLU A 16 -6.87 -7.87 -19.49
C GLU A 16 -8.03 -6.94 -19.88
N ASN A 17 -7.90 -5.63 -19.63
CA ASN A 17 -8.87 -4.60 -20.02
C ASN A 17 -8.46 -3.84 -21.30
N GLY A 18 -7.51 -4.37 -22.09
CA GLY A 18 -7.08 -3.76 -23.35
C GLY A 18 -6.21 -2.50 -23.19
N VAL A 19 -5.73 -2.21 -21.99
CA VAL A 19 -4.88 -1.05 -21.68
C VAL A 19 -3.43 -1.50 -21.53
N ALA A 20 -2.52 -0.89 -22.29
CA ALA A 20 -1.09 -1.05 -22.11
C ALA A 20 -0.52 0.24 -21.46
N PRO A 21 -0.29 0.25 -20.13
CA PRO A 21 0.16 1.47 -19.45
C PRO A 21 1.60 1.80 -19.86
N ASN A 22 1.86 3.08 -20.14
CA ASN A 22 3.22 3.60 -20.34
C ASN A 22 3.85 3.90 -18.96
N VAL A 23 4.66 2.96 -18.45
CA VAL A 23 5.30 3.09 -17.13
C VAL A 23 6.57 3.92 -17.25
N VAL A 24 6.50 5.18 -16.81
CA VAL A 24 7.60 6.17 -16.96
C VAL A 24 8.43 6.40 -15.70
N GLY A 25 8.07 5.76 -14.57
CA GLY A 25 8.76 5.98 -13.31
C GLY A 25 8.59 4.85 -12.30
N ASN A 26 9.59 4.68 -11.45
CA ASN A 26 9.59 3.73 -10.36
C ASN A 26 10.07 4.42 -9.06
N PRO A 27 9.15 5.07 -8.31
CA PRO A 27 9.54 5.83 -7.12
C PRO A 27 10.08 4.90 -6.03
N MET A 28 11.17 5.33 -5.39
CA MET A 28 11.87 4.53 -4.36
C MET A 28 11.04 4.24 -3.10
N ASN A 29 10.02 5.05 -2.81
CA ASN A 29 9.11 4.87 -1.68
C ASN A 29 7.81 5.67 -1.90
N MET A 30 6.83 5.50 -1.01
CA MET A 30 5.51 6.14 -1.14
C MET A 30 5.55 7.67 -0.99
N ARG A 31 6.51 8.25 -0.24
CA ARG A 31 6.64 9.72 -0.15
C ARG A 31 7.16 10.31 -1.45
N HIS A 32 8.19 9.70 -2.03
CA HIS A 32 8.67 10.06 -3.37
C HIS A 32 7.53 9.94 -4.39
N LEU A 33 6.72 8.86 -4.32
CA LEU A 33 5.55 8.71 -5.19
C LEU A 33 4.61 9.92 -5.06
N VAL A 34 4.17 10.26 -3.84
CA VAL A 34 3.27 11.40 -3.60
C VAL A 34 3.87 12.69 -4.16
N THR A 35 5.12 13.01 -3.84
CA THR A 35 5.78 14.24 -4.34
C THR A 35 5.78 14.32 -5.87
N THR A 36 6.03 13.21 -6.56
CA THR A 36 5.97 13.16 -8.03
C THR A 36 4.57 13.44 -8.56
N ILE A 37 3.52 12.93 -7.90
CA ILE A 37 2.14 13.19 -8.31
C ILE A 37 1.71 14.63 -7.97
N SER A 38 1.98 15.10 -6.75
CA SER A 38 1.69 16.46 -6.28
C SER A 38 2.34 17.55 -7.15
N SER A 39 3.50 17.25 -7.75
CA SER A 39 4.19 18.17 -8.68
C SER A 39 3.65 18.13 -10.12
N GLY A 40 2.61 17.34 -10.39
CA GLY A 40 1.98 17.25 -11.70
C GLY A 40 2.72 16.39 -12.71
N LEU A 41 3.64 15.51 -12.27
CA LEU A 41 4.45 14.67 -13.17
C LEU A 41 3.73 13.39 -13.64
N GLY A 42 2.50 13.12 -13.18
CA GLY A 42 1.70 12.01 -13.69
C GLY A 42 0.62 11.51 -12.74
N ILE A 43 0.31 10.21 -12.86
CA ILE A 43 -0.61 9.46 -12.00
C ILE A 43 0.03 8.15 -11.54
N SER A 44 -0.51 7.56 -10.48
CA SER A 44 -0.08 6.23 -10.03
C SER A 44 -1.21 5.46 -9.36
N ILE A 45 -1.00 4.15 -9.22
CA ILE A 45 -1.89 3.23 -8.51
C ILE A 45 -1.19 2.84 -7.22
N ALA A 46 -1.81 3.13 -6.09
CA ALA A 46 -1.26 2.89 -4.75
C ALA A 46 -2.32 2.29 -3.82
N PRO A 47 -1.90 1.61 -2.72
CA PRO A 47 -2.82 1.16 -1.70
C PRO A 47 -3.58 2.33 -1.05
N ARG A 48 -4.76 2.04 -0.49
CA ARG A 48 -5.66 3.05 0.09
C ARG A 48 -4.99 3.87 1.21
N CYS A 49 -4.08 3.27 1.96
CA CYS A 49 -3.29 3.95 2.99
C CYS A 49 -2.42 5.12 2.49
N ILE A 50 -2.25 5.30 1.17
CA ILE A 50 -1.56 6.49 0.62
C ILE A 50 -2.23 7.81 1.07
N LYS A 51 -3.53 7.78 1.39
CA LYS A 51 -4.29 8.92 1.90
C LYS A 51 -3.74 9.51 3.20
N PHE A 52 -2.96 8.75 3.98
CA PHE A 52 -2.34 9.24 5.20
C PHE A 52 -1.12 10.14 4.94
N ILE A 53 -0.58 10.12 3.72
CA ILE A 53 0.61 10.91 3.34
C ILE A 53 0.41 11.80 2.12
N ALA A 54 -0.68 11.60 1.37
CA ALA A 54 -1.08 12.50 0.30
C ALA A 54 -1.55 13.84 0.90
N ASP A 55 -1.20 14.94 0.24
CA ASP A 55 -1.71 16.27 0.55
C ASP A 55 -2.87 16.65 -0.37
N ASP A 56 -3.42 17.86 -0.19
CA ASP A 56 -4.57 18.36 -0.95
C ASP A 56 -4.29 18.60 -2.44
N SER A 57 -3.02 18.51 -2.88
CA SER A 57 -2.68 18.58 -4.30
C SER A 57 -2.87 17.24 -5.03
N CYS A 58 -3.11 16.16 -4.29
CA CYS A 58 -3.38 14.82 -4.83
C CYS A 58 -4.86 14.46 -4.74
N VAL A 59 -5.44 13.98 -5.84
CA VAL A 59 -6.80 13.42 -5.85
C VAL A 59 -6.74 11.90 -5.85
N CYS A 60 -7.13 11.27 -4.73
CA CYS A 60 -7.20 9.82 -4.64
C CYS A 60 -8.58 9.30 -5.08
N ARG A 61 -8.62 8.47 -6.13
CA ARG A 61 -9.85 7.79 -6.61
C ARG A 61 -9.74 6.27 -6.44
N PRO A 62 -10.78 5.59 -5.92
CA PRO A 62 -10.80 4.14 -5.86
C PRO A 62 -10.87 3.54 -7.27
N ILE A 63 -10.17 2.42 -7.48
CA ILE A 63 -10.23 1.63 -8.73
C ILE A 63 -10.89 0.29 -8.38
N ASN A 64 -12.14 0.11 -8.79
CA ASN A 64 -12.95 -1.04 -8.38
C ASN A 64 -12.62 -2.32 -9.17
N GLN A 65 -11.92 -2.19 -10.29
CA GLN A 65 -11.52 -3.29 -11.17
C GLN A 65 -10.27 -4.03 -10.67
N ILE A 66 -9.54 -3.44 -9.72
CA ILE A 66 -8.32 -4.01 -9.15
C ILE A 66 -8.62 -4.43 -7.71
N ASP A 67 -8.83 -5.73 -7.50
CA ASP A 67 -8.97 -6.30 -6.17
C ASP A 67 -7.64 -6.91 -5.69
N ILE A 68 -6.74 -6.03 -5.23
CA ILE A 68 -5.46 -6.41 -4.62
C ILE A 68 -5.54 -6.08 -3.13
N GLN A 69 -5.61 -7.11 -2.30
CA GLN A 69 -5.45 -6.95 -0.85
C GLN A 69 -3.98 -7.14 -0.47
N LEU A 70 -3.44 -6.16 0.26
CA LEU A 70 -2.12 -6.20 0.86
C LEU A 70 -2.30 -6.30 2.38
N PRO A 71 -2.14 -7.50 2.98
CA PRO A 71 -2.34 -7.64 4.41
C PRO A 71 -1.21 -6.92 5.17
N LEU A 72 -1.58 -6.10 6.16
CA LEU A 72 -0.58 -5.60 7.09
C LEU A 72 -0.11 -6.75 7.99
N THR A 73 1.17 -7.10 7.89
CA THR A 73 1.73 -8.24 8.64
C THR A 73 2.72 -7.76 9.67
N ALA A 74 2.59 -8.25 10.91
CA ALA A 74 3.55 -8.02 11.99
C ALA A 74 4.38 -9.28 12.22
N TYR A 75 5.70 -9.15 12.18
CA TYR A 75 6.63 -10.23 12.50
C TYR A 75 7.30 -9.96 13.84
N PHE A 76 7.29 -10.96 14.72
CA PHE A 76 7.90 -10.88 16.03
C PHE A 76 8.53 -12.21 16.44
N ARG A 77 9.50 -12.15 17.35
CA ARG A 77 10.14 -13.35 17.89
C ARG A 77 9.17 -14.06 18.84
N LYS A 78 8.86 -15.34 18.55
CA LYS A 78 7.95 -16.17 19.36
C LYS A 78 8.34 -16.25 20.84
N HIS A 79 9.63 -16.29 21.13
CA HIS A 79 10.17 -16.29 22.50
C HIS A 79 10.86 -14.95 22.77
N ASN A 80 10.09 -13.99 23.26
CA ASN A 80 10.58 -12.71 23.72
C ASN A 80 10.55 -12.67 25.26
N LYS A 81 11.49 -11.97 25.89
CA LYS A 81 11.51 -11.72 27.34
C LYS A 81 11.08 -10.30 27.70
N ASN A 82 10.86 -9.45 26.69
CA ASN A 82 10.49 -8.07 26.89
C ASN A 82 8.97 -7.94 27.01
N ARG A 83 8.49 -7.70 28.24
CA ARG A 83 7.08 -7.53 28.58
C ARG A 83 6.38 -6.47 27.71
N ILE A 84 7.07 -5.38 27.37
CA ILE A 84 6.50 -4.29 26.56
C ILE A 84 6.15 -4.78 25.16
N VAL A 85 7.02 -5.61 24.58
CA VAL A 85 6.81 -6.15 23.23
C VAL A 85 5.68 -7.18 23.24
N ASP A 86 5.61 -8.04 24.26
CA ASP A 86 4.52 -9.01 24.38
C ASP A 86 3.16 -8.32 24.55
N GLU A 87 3.11 -7.26 25.36
CA GLU A 87 1.91 -6.43 25.54
C GLU A 87 1.51 -5.76 24.21
N PHE A 88 2.46 -5.14 23.51
CA PHE A 88 2.23 -4.53 22.20
C PHE A 88 1.71 -5.54 21.16
N ILE A 89 2.30 -6.73 21.09
CA ILE A 89 1.86 -7.81 20.18
C ILE A 89 0.44 -8.25 20.54
N SER A 90 0.17 -8.48 21.82
CA SER A 90 -1.17 -8.89 22.27
C SER A 90 -2.21 -7.84 21.90
N HIS A 91 -1.93 -6.56 22.09
CA HIS A 91 -2.81 -5.48 21.65
C HIS A 91 -2.99 -5.46 20.13
N THR A 92 -1.91 -5.63 19.37
CA THR A 92 -1.96 -5.65 17.89
C THR A 92 -2.80 -6.82 17.38
N ILE A 93 -2.71 -7.99 18.01
CA ILE A 93 -3.52 -9.17 17.66
C ILE A 93 -5.00 -8.91 17.96
N THR A 94 -5.31 -8.42 19.18
CA THR A 94 -6.69 -8.09 19.59
C THR A 94 -7.33 -7.07 18.66
N GLU A 95 -6.59 -6.07 18.21
CA GLU A 95 -7.10 -5.00 17.35
C GLU A 95 -6.91 -5.26 15.85
N SER A 96 -6.40 -6.43 15.46
CA SER A 96 -5.98 -6.73 14.09
C SER A 96 -7.07 -6.47 13.05
N THR A 97 -8.33 -6.87 13.29
CA THR A 97 -9.44 -6.60 12.37
C THR A 97 -9.70 -5.10 12.17
N LYS A 98 -9.63 -4.31 13.24
CA LYS A 98 -9.79 -2.85 13.14
C LYS A 98 -8.61 -2.22 12.40
N ILE A 99 -7.39 -2.68 12.68
CA ILE A 99 -6.19 -2.20 12.02
C ILE A 99 -6.24 -2.46 10.50
N GLN A 100 -6.63 -3.66 10.07
CA GLN A 100 -6.70 -4.00 8.64
C GLN A 100 -7.78 -3.21 7.90
N THR A 101 -8.89 -2.87 8.55
CA THR A 101 -10.00 -2.14 7.92
C THR A 101 -9.77 -0.63 7.81
N MET A 102 -8.83 -0.08 8.59
CA MET A 102 -8.43 1.34 8.51
C MET A 102 -7.55 1.65 7.29
N LEU A 103 -6.93 0.63 6.68
CA LEU A 103 -5.94 0.77 5.61
C LEU A 103 -6.54 0.55 4.22
#